data_AF-A0A197JA87-F1
#
_entry.id   AF-A0A197JA87-F1
#
_cell.length_a   1.000
_cell.length_b   1.000
_cell.length_c   1.000
_cell.angle_alpha   90.00
_cell.angle_beta   90.00
_cell.angle_gamma   90.00
#
_symmetry.space_group_name_H-M   'P 1'
#
loop_
_entity.id
_entity.type
_entity.pdbx_description
1 polymer ?
#
loop_
_entity_poly.entity_id
_entity_poly.type
_entity_poly.pdbx_seq_one_letter_code
_entity_poly.pdbx_strand_id
1 'polypeptide(L)'
;MKFFKALALLATTLTLVLAQDASTGSAQTDAPTPCMVCLQDSLQSLPACTTLKVVIGEMDPASDPAYAACLCSSLDGAWIDKCTSTCSQDVQSFKNAYAENIQAAGLSCGAQPTFVPASFA
;
A
#
# COMPACT_ATOMS: atom_id res chain seq x y z
N MET A 1 -57.44 -39.97 -12.41
CA MET A 1 -56.06 -40.37 -12.06
C MET A 1 -55.11 -39.48 -12.85
N LYS A 2 -54.12 -38.91 -12.15
CA LYS A 2 -53.27 -37.78 -12.56
C LYS A 2 -52.34 -38.14 -13.71
N PHE A 3 -52.31 -37.33 -14.77
CA PHE A 3 -51.18 -37.26 -15.69
C PHE A 3 -50.89 -35.81 -16.12
N PHE A 4 -49.59 -35.55 -16.15
CA PHE A 4 -48.88 -34.28 -16.23
C PHE A 4 -48.99 -33.59 -17.59
N LYS A 5 -48.82 -32.26 -17.59
CA LYS A 5 -48.19 -31.43 -18.65
C LYS A 5 -48.08 -30.00 -18.11
N ALA A 6 -46.99 -29.66 -17.43
CA ALA A 6 -45.78 -29.08 -18.03
C ALA A 6 -46.09 -27.78 -18.80
N LEU A 7 -46.25 -26.68 -18.06
CA LEU A 7 -46.20 -25.34 -18.61
C LEU A 7 -44.72 -24.91 -18.60
N ALA A 8 -44.13 -24.85 -19.79
CA ALA A 8 -42.79 -24.35 -20.02
C ALA A 8 -42.74 -22.85 -19.71
N LEU A 9 -41.96 -22.45 -18.71
CA LEU A 9 -41.52 -21.07 -18.56
C LEU A 9 -40.22 -20.87 -19.33
N LEU A 10 -40.28 -19.96 -20.29
CA LEU A 10 -39.18 -19.43 -21.06
C LEU A 10 -38.10 -18.84 -20.15
N ALA A 11 -36.85 -19.21 -20.47
CA ALA A 11 -35.69 -18.33 -20.59
C ALA A 11 -35.47 -17.25 -19.51
N THR A 12 -34.51 -17.51 -18.63
CA THR A 12 -33.47 -16.52 -18.34
C THR A 12 -32.21 -17.27 -17.91
N THR A 13 -31.41 -17.60 -18.92
CA THR A 13 -29.98 -17.86 -18.77
C THR A 13 -29.34 -16.59 -18.22
N LEU A 14 -29.12 -16.56 -16.91
CA LEU A 14 -28.08 -15.73 -16.31
C LEU A 14 -27.07 -16.66 -15.64
N THR A 15 -26.31 -17.36 -16.49
CA THR A 15 -25.00 -17.89 -16.12
C THR A 15 -24.13 -16.70 -15.76
N LEU A 16 -24.12 -16.34 -14.48
CA LEU A 16 -23.13 -15.43 -13.92
C LEU A 16 -21.82 -16.20 -13.82
N VAL A 17 -21.13 -16.26 -14.96
CA VAL A 17 -19.70 -16.57 -15.04
C VAL A 17 -19.00 -15.37 -14.41
N LEU A 18 -18.74 -15.43 -13.11
CA LEU A 18 -17.70 -14.64 -12.46
C LEU A 18 -16.45 -15.52 -12.42
N ALA A 19 -15.92 -15.80 -13.62
CA ALA A 19 -14.55 -16.25 -13.73
C ALA A 19 -13.65 -15.04 -13.54
N GLN A 20 -12.97 -15.03 -12.38
CA GLN A 20 -11.53 -14.86 -12.26
C GLN A 20 -10.94 -13.56 -12.81
N ASP A 21 -10.53 -12.67 -11.90
CA ASP A 21 -9.12 -12.33 -11.67
C ASP A 21 -9.07 -11.50 -10.36
N ALA A 22 -8.49 -12.08 -9.29
CA ALA A 22 -7.18 -11.67 -8.77
C ALA A 22 -7.18 -10.17 -8.38
N SER A 23 -7.21 -9.78 -7.11
CA SER A 23 -6.34 -10.30 -6.05
C SER A 23 -7.06 -10.20 -4.72
N THR A 24 -7.22 -11.35 -4.08
CA THR A 24 -7.38 -11.44 -2.64
C THR A 24 -6.32 -10.56 -1.98
N GLY A 25 -6.76 -9.66 -1.10
CA GLY A 25 -5.88 -9.01 -0.15
C GLY A 25 -5.13 -10.07 0.62
N SER A 26 -3.87 -10.25 0.26
CA SER A 26 -2.94 -11.10 0.97
C SER A 26 -2.11 -10.20 1.86
N ALA A 27 -2.57 -10.06 3.11
CA ALA A 27 -1.68 -9.83 4.23
C ALA A 27 -0.84 -11.11 4.39
N GLN A 28 0.12 -11.31 3.50
CA GLN A 28 1.03 -12.45 3.53
C GLN A 28 2.41 -11.91 3.90
N THR A 29 2.97 -12.53 4.92
CA THR A 29 4.39 -12.54 5.28
C THR A 29 5.22 -13.14 4.15
N ASP A 30 5.16 -12.53 2.97
CA ASP A 30 5.97 -12.87 1.81
C ASP A 30 7.31 -12.16 1.92
N ALA A 31 8.38 -12.84 1.47
CA ALA A 31 9.68 -12.21 1.32
C ALA A 31 9.52 -10.88 0.57
N PRO A 32 10.26 -9.81 0.96
CA PRO A 32 10.07 -8.49 0.37
C PRO A 32 10.20 -8.57 -1.14
N THR A 33 9.17 -8.13 -1.84
CA THR A 33 9.16 -8.14 -3.31
C THR A 33 10.31 -7.28 -3.84
N PRO A 34 10.81 -7.52 -5.07
CA PRO A 34 11.83 -6.66 -5.67
C PRO A 34 11.48 -5.17 -5.65
N CYS A 35 10.18 -4.84 -5.76
CA CYS A 35 9.68 -3.48 -5.61
C CYS A 35 9.88 -2.96 -4.17
N MET A 36 9.48 -3.73 -3.15
CA MET A 36 9.68 -3.33 -1.76
C MET A 36 11.16 -3.14 -1.41
N VAL A 37 12.04 -4.02 -1.91
CA VAL A 37 13.49 -3.88 -1.73
C VAL A 37 13.98 -2.58 -2.37
N CYS A 38 13.59 -2.30 -3.62
CA CYS A 38 13.97 -1.05 -4.29
C CYS A 38 13.48 0.18 -3.51
N LEU A 39 12.23 0.16 -3.05
CA LEU A 39 11.66 1.28 -2.29
C LEU A 39 12.41 1.49 -0.97
N GLN A 40 12.74 0.41 -0.26
CA GLN A 40 13.56 0.48 0.97
C GLN A 40 14.93 1.09 0.69
N ASP A 41 15.65 0.57 -0.32
CA ASP A 41 16.99 1.06 -0.69
C ASP A 41 16.96 2.52 -1.16
N SER A 42 15.95 2.87 -1.96
CA SER A 42 15.78 4.23 -2.47
C SER A 42 15.47 5.22 -1.36
N LEU A 43 14.62 4.84 -0.39
CA LEU A 43 14.35 5.65 0.78
C LEU A 43 15.59 5.78 1.67
N GLN A 44 16.31 4.69 1.93
CA GLN A 44 17.56 4.69 2.69
C GLN A 44 18.67 5.52 2.02
N SER A 45 18.62 5.71 0.69
CA SER A 45 19.57 6.57 -0.02
C SER A 45 19.38 8.07 0.26
N LEU A 46 18.28 8.47 0.90
CA LEU A 46 18.04 9.86 1.28
C LEU A 46 18.94 10.24 2.46
N PRO A 47 19.53 11.45 2.48
CA PRO A 47 20.45 11.87 3.54
C PRO A 47 19.91 11.68 4.96
N ALA A 48 18.63 12.01 5.19
CA ALA A 48 17.98 11.89 6.50
C ALA A 48 17.60 10.44 6.88
N CYS A 49 17.77 9.48 5.97
CA CYS A 49 17.37 8.08 6.13
C CYS A 49 18.55 7.09 6.13
N THR A 50 19.77 7.56 5.84
CA THR A 50 20.96 6.70 5.63
C THR A 50 21.35 5.81 6.80
N THR A 51 21.06 6.22 8.04
CA THR A 51 21.40 5.45 9.25
C THR A 51 20.24 4.59 9.75
N LEU A 52 19.10 4.60 9.05
CA LEU A 52 17.90 3.90 9.47
C LEU A 52 17.79 2.54 8.79
N LYS A 53 17.54 1.51 9.59
CA LYS A 53 17.18 0.20 9.06
C LYS A 53 15.70 0.22 8.66
N VAL A 54 15.41 0.70 7.46
CA VAL A 54 14.04 0.80 6.96
C VAL A 54 13.54 -0.57 6.52
N VAL A 55 12.64 -1.18 7.29
CA VAL A 55 11.80 -2.32 6.87
C VAL A 55 10.35 -1.87 6.71
N ILE A 56 9.87 -1.76 5.47
CA ILE A 56 8.48 -1.38 5.18
C ILE A 56 7.52 -2.43 5.79
N GLY A 57 6.60 -1.98 6.64
CA GLY A 57 5.57 -2.81 7.28
C GLY A 57 5.91 -3.30 8.70
N GLU A 58 7.16 -3.17 9.16
CA GLU A 58 7.59 -3.65 10.48
C GLU A 58 8.00 -2.54 11.45
N MET A 59 8.02 -1.28 11.00
CA MET A 59 8.44 -0.17 11.85
C MET A 59 7.30 0.43 12.65
N ASP A 60 7.54 0.60 13.95
CA ASP A 60 6.76 1.46 14.82
C ASP A 60 7.36 2.88 14.77
N PRO A 61 6.74 3.79 14.02
CA PRO A 61 7.34 5.09 13.80
C PRO A 61 7.13 6.06 14.97
N ALA A 62 6.33 5.68 15.98
CA ALA A 62 6.24 6.42 17.25
C ALA A 62 7.46 6.16 18.15
N SER A 63 8.20 5.08 17.89
CA SER A 63 9.36 4.67 18.69
C SER A 63 10.69 5.30 18.24
N ASP A 64 10.75 5.89 17.03
CA ASP A 64 11.98 6.45 16.46
C ASP A 64 11.76 7.84 15.81
N PRO A 65 12.22 8.94 16.46
CA PRO A 65 12.09 10.29 15.90
C PRO A 65 12.97 10.51 14.66
N ALA A 66 14.07 9.75 14.49
CA ALA A 66 14.89 9.84 13.28
C ALA A 66 14.14 9.26 12.07
N TYR A 67 13.31 8.23 12.28
CA TYR A 67 12.42 7.71 11.25
C TYR A 67 11.32 8.70 10.84
N ALA A 68 10.70 9.38 11.81
CA ALA A 68 9.78 10.47 11.51
C ALA A 68 10.43 11.59 10.70
N ALA A 69 11.67 11.97 11.05
CA ALA A 69 12.44 12.97 10.30
C ALA A 69 12.78 12.51 8.86
N CYS A 70 13.19 11.25 8.70
CA CYS A 70 13.39 10.62 7.40
C CYS A 70 12.13 10.70 6.54
N LEU A 71 10.98 10.27 7.06
CA LEU A 71 9.72 10.29 6.32
C LEU A 71 9.24 11.71 5.98
N CYS A 72 9.46 12.68 6.87
CA CYS A 72 9.19 14.09 6.58
C CYS A 72 10.04 14.63 5.44
N SER A 73 11.29 14.16 5.30
CA SER A 73 12.18 14.55 4.20
C SER A 73 11.85 13.89 2.87
N SER A 74 11.01 12.85 2.86
CA SER A 74 10.72 12.01 1.68
C SER A 74 9.32 12.23 1.11
N LEU A 75 8.52 13.15 1.67
CA LEU A 75 7.12 13.39 1.28
C LEU A 75 6.93 13.87 -0.16
N ASP A 76 7.97 14.39 -0.81
CA ASP A 76 7.90 14.75 -2.23
C ASP A 76 7.73 13.53 -3.16
N GLY A 77 7.97 12.32 -2.64
CA GLY A 77 7.88 11.08 -3.39
C GLY A 77 8.88 10.95 -4.55
N ALA A 78 9.85 11.86 -4.70
CA ALA A 78 10.81 11.85 -5.82
C ALA A 78 11.73 10.61 -5.78
N TRP A 79 12.00 10.10 -4.58
CA TRP A 79 12.75 8.85 -4.38
C TRP A 79 12.04 7.62 -4.97
N ILE A 80 10.71 7.65 -5.10
CA ILE A 80 9.91 6.54 -5.64
C ILE A 80 10.19 6.36 -7.14
N ASP A 81 10.50 7.45 -7.86
CA ASP A 81 10.74 7.43 -9.31
C ASP A 81 11.91 6.52 -9.70
N LYS A 82 12.90 6.34 -8.80
CA LYS A 82 14.03 5.42 -8.99
C LYS A 82 13.60 3.96 -9.14
N CYS A 83 12.41 3.61 -8.66
CA CYS A 83 11.88 2.25 -8.65
C CYS A 83 10.83 1.96 -9.72
N THR A 84 10.55 2.91 -10.62
CA THR A 84 9.52 2.78 -11.66
C THR A 84 9.69 1.52 -12.52
N SER A 85 10.92 1.17 -12.89
CA SER A 85 11.20 -0.04 -13.67
C SER A 85 10.95 -1.34 -12.90
N THR A 86 11.01 -1.30 -11.56
CA THR A 86 10.95 -2.48 -10.68
C THR A 86 9.55 -2.66 -10.07
N CYS A 87 8.81 -1.57 -9.86
CA CYS A 87 7.52 -1.54 -9.17
C CYS A 87 6.29 -1.59 -10.08
N SER A 88 6.47 -1.88 -11.38
CA SER A 88 5.42 -1.88 -12.41
C SER A 88 4.77 -0.50 -12.65
N GLN A 89 3.71 -0.45 -13.45
CA GLN A 89 3.06 0.81 -13.86
C GLN A 89 2.34 1.54 -12.71
N ASP A 90 2.06 0.86 -11.60
CA ASP A 90 1.30 1.42 -10.48
C ASP A 90 2.12 2.29 -9.52
N VAL A 91 3.41 2.54 -9.81
CA VAL A 91 4.28 3.37 -8.96
C VAL A 91 3.79 4.83 -8.87
N GLN A 92 3.15 5.33 -9.92
CA GLN A 92 2.55 6.67 -9.95
C GLN A 92 1.41 6.78 -8.94
N SER A 93 0.54 5.77 -8.89
CA SER A 93 -0.57 5.70 -7.92
C SER A 93 -0.03 5.65 -6.49
N PHE A 94 1.01 4.85 -6.26
CA PHE A 94 1.69 4.80 -4.95
C PHE A 94 2.29 6.16 -4.58
N LYS A 95 3.01 6.82 -5.49
CA LYS A 95 3.61 8.14 -5.28
C LYS A 95 2.57 9.20 -4.92
N ASN A 96 1.46 9.22 -5.64
CA ASN A 96 0.39 10.20 -5.41
C ASN A 96 -0.29 10.01 -4.05
N ALA A 97 -0.40 8.77 -3.57
CA ALA A 97 -1.02 8.46 -2.28
C ALA A 97 -0.03 8.46 -1.10
N TYR A 98 1.29 8.43 -1.36
CA TYR A 98 2.31 8.22 -0.32
C TYR A 98 2.27 9.29 0.78
N ALA A 99 2.35 10.57 0.39
CA ALA A 99 2.38 11.66 1.36
C ALA A 99 1.09 11.71 2.20
N GLU A 100 -0.07 11.56 1.53
CA GLU A 100 -1.38 11.55 2.18
C GLU A 100 -1.53 10.39 3.15
N ASN A 101 -1.12 9.17 2.76
CA ASN A 101 -1.21 7.99 3.61
C ASN A 101 -0.31 8.09 4.84
N ILE A 102 0.92 8.61 4.68
CA ILE A 102 1.86 8.77 5.80
C ILE A 102 1.37 9.84 6.77
N GLN A 103 0.81 10.95 6.27
CA GLN A 103 0.20 11.98 7.12
C GLN A 103 -1.06 11.47 7.83
N ALA A 104 -1.93 10.73 7.12
CA ALA A 104 -3.11 10.10 7.69
C ALA A 104 -2.76 9.05 8.77
N ALA A 105 -1.61 8.39 8.65
CA ALA A 105 -1.07 7.50 9.67
C ALA A 105 -0.57 8.26 10.94
N GLY A 106 -0.57 9.60 10.93
CA GLY A 106 -0.23 10.42 12.08
C GLY A 106 1.15 11.08 12.03
N LEU A 107 1.83 11.08 10.87
CA LEU A 107 3.09 11.82 10.74
C LEU A 107 2.84 13.33 10.85
N SER A 108 3.52 13.98 11.80
CA SER A 108 3.59 15.43 11.94
C SER A 108 5.00 15.92 11.65
N CYS A 109 5.16 16.80 10.68
CA CYS A 109 6.46 17.35 10.25
C CYS A 109 6.74 18.75 10.82
N GLY A 110 6.41 18.96 12.10
CA GLY A 110 6.72 20.20 12.82
C GLY A 110 8.21 20.35 13.13
N ALA A 111 8.55 21.28 14.04
CA ALA A 111 9.94 21.52 14.47
C ALA A 111 10.62 20.25 15.01
N GLN A 112 9.84 19.32 15.58
CA GLN A 112 10.27 17.98 15.93
C GLN A 112 9.32 16.98 15.26
N PRO A 113 9.78 16.26 14.22
CA PRO A 113 8.97 15.25 13.55
C PRO A 113 8.55 14.13 14.51
N THR A 114 7.28 13.76 14.48
CA THR A 114 6.72 12.71 15.33
C THR A 114 5.61 11.93 14.60
N PHE A 115 5.38 10.70 15.02
CA PHE A 115 4.13 10.01 14.76
C PHE A 115 3.22 10.16 15.97
N VAL A 116 2.16 10.93 15.78
CA VAL A 116 1.05 11.01 16.72
C VAL A 116 -0.10 10.32 16.03
N PRO A 117 -0.41 9.05 16.38
CA PRO A 117 -1.53 8.34 15.78
C PRO A 117 -2.75 9.25 15.80
N ALA A 118 -3.46 9.37 14.68
CA ALA A 118 -4.73 10.08 14.68
C ALA A 118 -5.59 9.47 15.80
N SER A 119 -5.87 10.25 16.84
CA SER A 119 -6.80 9.81 17.87
C SER A 119 -8.13 9.61 17.16
N PHE A 120 -8.54 8.35 16.97
CA PHE A 120 -9.90 8.04 16.57
C PHE A 120 -10.79 8.50 17.71
N ALA A 121 -11.30 9.73 17.60
CA ALA A 121 -12.35 10.27 18.46
C ALA A 121 -13.70 9.72 18.00
#